data_AF-A0A0K0F9T6-F1
#
_entry.id   AF-A0A0K0F9T6-F1
#
_cell.length_a   1.000
_cell.length_b   1.000
_cell.length_c   1.000
_cell.angle_alpha   90.00
_cell.angle_beta   90.00
_cell.angle_gamma   90.00
#
_symmetry.space_group_name_H-M   'P 1'
#
loop_
_entity.id
_entity.type
_entity.pdbx_description
1 polymer ?
#
loop_
_entity_poly.entity_id
_entity_poly.type
_entity_poly.pdbx_seq_one_letter_code
_entity_poly.pdbx_strand_id
1 'polypeptide(L)'
;MRACKPLLVNWREGIRVKEKIFKSSYKEDGLVEFGRIKCFDNDKGFNYSYLKIPRKCININHRRRVVFERLYLFRKQLLLQNRNSLKKHDILESNLSLRTNFDIEEFKRKFVTKHNLIRINHHVPSLIISRELEEEAQRYAEKLAFMNNGLRHDKNNYNHGENLYYGSFLKLPNEEVLSESILGKFYSEIKYYNYNSFNPQNHHRYGHFTQMIWKSTTEIGVGVGLTRKSIRRGLLKTSIYVVVRYNPEGNILSEDEFKKNVL
;
A
#
# COMPACT_ATOMS: atom_id res chain seq x y z
N MET A 1 20.59 -39.97 15.23
CA MET A 1 19.91 -38.75 14.72
C MET A 1 20.12 -37.62 15.72
N ARG A 2 20.64 -36.46 15.29
CA ARG A 2 20.56 -35.21 16.06
C ARG A 2 19.94 -34.16 15.15
N ALA A 3 18.78 -33.64 15.52
CA ALA A 3 18.16 -32.51 14.84
C ALA A 3 18.96 -31.25 15.17
N CYS A 4 19.52 -30.59 14.15
CA CYS A 4 20.09 -29.25 14.33
C CYS A 4 18.94 -28.27 14.57
N LYS A 5 18.99 -27.54 15.69
CA LYS A 5 18.01 -26.51 16.05
C LYS A 5 18.04 -25.37 15.00
N PRO A 6 16.87 -24.83 14.62
CA PRO A 6 16.80 -23.67 13.73
C PRO A 6 17.46 -22.46 14.39
N LEU A 7 18.31 -21.74 13.65
CA LEU A 7 18.75 -20.41 14.03
C LEU A 7 17.64 -19.42 13.68
N LEU A 8 16.88 -19.02 14.71
CA LEU A 8 15.97 -17.88 14.61
C LEU A 8 16.78 -16.61 14.85
N VAL A 9 17.02 -15.85 13.79
CA VAL A 9 17.51 -14.47 13.93
C VAL A 9 16.30 -13.56 13.83
N ASN A 10 15.86 -13.02 14.98
CA ASN A 10 14.84 -11.98 15.02
C ASN A 10 15.46 -10.67 14.54
N TRP A 11 15.04 -10.20 13.38
CA TRP A 11 15.31 -8.85 12.91
C TRP A 11 14.16 -7.93 13.33
N ARG A 12 14.46 -6.68 13.70
CA ARG A 12 13.51 -5.70 14.26
C ARG A 12 12.40 -5.22 13.30
N GLU A 13 12.27 -5.78 12.10
CA GLU A 13 11.34 -5.29 11.05
C GLU A 13 10.68 -6.45 10.26
N GLY A 14 10.14 -7.47 10.95
CA GLY A 14 9.15 -8.38 10.35
C GLY A 14 9.63 -9.50 9.41
N ILE A 15 10.90 -9.54 9.00
CA ILE A 15 11.43 -10.61 8.13
C ILE A 15 11.83 -11.85 8.96
N ARG A 16 11.16 -12.98 8.75
CA ARG A 16 11.53 -14.29 9.35
C ARG A 16 12.29 -15.16 8.34
N VAL A 17 13.53 -15.51 8.66
CA VAL A 17 14.33 -16.47 7.86
C VAL A 17 14.24 -17.86 8.49
N LYS A 18 13.72 -18.85 7.75
CA LYS A 18 13.73 -20.27 8.16
C LYS A 18 14.79 -21.03 7.36
N GLU A 19 15.89 -21.37 8.00
CA GLU A 19 16.88 -22.28 7.43
C GLU A 19 16.34 -23.73 7.51
N LYS A 20 16.22 -24.42 6.37
CA LYS A 20 15.87 -25.84 6.31
C LYS A 20 16.96 -26.58 5.56
N ILE A 21 17.81 -27.29 6.30
CA ILE A 21 18.87 -28.12 5.73
C ILE A 21 18.24 -29.45 5.29
N PHE A 22 18.19 -29.71 3.99
CA PHE A 22 17.79 -31.02 3.46
C PHE A 22 19.01 -31.94 3.42
N LYS A 23 18.86 -33.20 3.86
CA LYS A 23 19.89 -34.23 3.62
C LYS A 23 19.84 -34.63 2.15
N SER A 24 21.00 -34.67 1.50
CA SER A 24 21.17 -35.15 0.13
C SER A 24 21.05 -36.67 0.04
N SER A 25 20.34 -37.19 -0.95
CA SER A 25 20.54 -38.56 -1.45
C SER A 25 21.60 -38.55 -2.56
N TYR A 26 22.37 -39.63 -2.64
CA TYR A 26 23.38 -39.84 -3.69
C TYR A 26 22.70 -40.09 -5.04
N LYS A 27 23.22 -39.45 -6.10
CA LYS A 27 23.05 -39.89 -7.49
C LYS A 27 24.43 -39.90 -8.14
N GLU A 28 24.71 -40.95 -8.90
CA GLU A 28 26.04 -41.31 -9.43
C GLU A 28 26.56 -40.40 -10.55
N ASP A 29 25.77 -39.43 -11.02
CA ASP A 29 26.17 -38.55 -12.11
C ASP A 29 26.40 -37.11 -11.63
N GLY A 30 27.56 -36.88 -10.99
CA GLY A 30 28.36 -35.65 -11.14
C GLY A 30 27.84 -34.27 -10.66
N LEU A 31 26.58 -34.09 -10.24
CA LEU A 31 26.08 -32.82 -9.70
C LEU A 31 25.11 -33.06 -8.53
N VAL A 32 25.59 -33.02 -7.29
CA VAL A 32 24.75 -33.28 -6.09
C VAL A 32 24.55 -32.01 -5.25
N GLU A 33 23.28 -31.74 -4.96
CA GLU A 33 22.69 -30.46 -4.51
C GLU A 33 23.15 -29.90 -3.16
N PHE A 34 23.09 -28.56 -3.09
CA PHE A 34 23.53 -27.69 -2.01
C PHE A 34 22.42 -27.38 -1.00
N GLY A 35 22.79 -27.05 0.24
CA GLY A 35 21.85 -26.51 1.24
C GLY A 35 21.10 -25.29 0.72
N ARG A 36 19.77 -25.28 0.90
CA ARG A 36 18.84 -24.28 0.38
C ARG A 36 18.34 -23.42 1.54
N ILE A 37 18.68 -22.13 1.58
CA ILE A 37 18.08 -21.18 2.54
C ILE A 37 16.79 -20.62 1.89
N LYS A 38 15.63 -20.87 2.51
CA LYS A 38 14.38 -20.23 2.13
C LYS A 38 14.21 -18.94 2.91
N CYS A 39 14.27 -17.81 2.22
CA CYS A 39 13.92 -16.53 2.78
C CYS A 39 12.42 -16.30 2.54
N PHE A 40 11.70 -15.91 3.58
CA PHE A 40 10.29 -15.53 3.47
C PHE A 40 10.18 -14.01 3.63
N ASP A 41 9.56 -13.36 2.65
CA ASP A 41 9.05 -12.00 2.76
C ASP A 41 7.53 -12.10 2.93
N ASN A 42 7.02 -11.67 4.08
CA ASN A 42 5.61 -11.82 4.44
C ASN A 42 4.70 -10.91 3.60
N ASP A 43 5.24 -9.85 2.97
CA ASP A 43 4.42 -8.80 2.36
C ASP A 43 4.04 -9.06 0.91
N LYS A 44 4.67 -10.05 0.26
CA LYS A 44 4.51 -10.19 -1.19
C LYS A 44 4.14 -11.60 -1.68
N GLY A 45 4.14 -12.63 -0.84
CA GLY A 45 3.81 -13.98 -1.29
C GLY A 45 4.70 -14.52 -2.43
N PHE A 46 5.84 -13.89 -2.68
CA PHE A 46 6.80 -14.37 -3.69
C PHE A 46 7.70 -15.42 -3.05
N ASN A 47 7.66 -16.62 -3.61
CA ASN A 47 8.85 -17.47 -3.71
C ASN A 47 9.93 -16.64 -4.41
N TYR A 48 11.21 -16.68 -4.02
CA TYR A 48 12.32 -16.90 -4.98
C TYR A 48 13.71 -16.89 -4.31
N SER A 49 14.55 -17.73 -4.93
CA SER A 49 16.03 -17.79 -4.94
C SER A 49 16.73 -18.52 -3.80
N TYR A 50 17.30 -19.68 -4.17
CA TYR A 50 18.23 -20.46 -3.36
C TYR A 50 19.62 -19.80 -3.38
N LEU A 51 20.11 -19.36 -2.22
CA LEU A 51 21.48 -18.86 -2.06
C LEU A 51 22.48 -20.04 -2.13
N LYS A 52 23.27 -20.11 -3.20
CA LYS A 52 24.36 -21.10 -3.36
C LYS A 52 25.56 -20.75 -2.47
N ILE A 53 25.94 -21.60 -1.53
CA ILE A 53 27.09 -21.37 -0.63
C ILE A 53 28.34 -22.11 -1.18
N PRO A 54 29.52 -21.46 -1.30
CA PRO A 54 30.76 -22.12 -1.77
C PRO A 54 31.29 -23.19 -0.80
N ARG A 55 31.89 -24.25 -1.36
CA ARG A 55 32.43 -25.43 -0.63
C ARG A 55 33.57 -25.11 0.36
N LYS A 56 34.29 -24.00 0.21
CA LYS A 56 35.49 -23.66 1.03
C LYS A 56 35.19 -23.07 2.43
N CYS A 57 34.03 -23.37 3.02
CA CYS A 57 33.70 -22.88 4.36
C CYS A 57 34.20 -23.87 5.43
N ILE A 58 35.37 -23.60 6.01
CA ILE A 58 36.16 -24.53 6.84
C ILE A 58 35.63 -24.64 8.29
N ASN A 59 34.81 -23.70 8.79
CA ASN A 59 34.25 -23.70 10.16
C ASN A 59 32.83 -23.06 10.21
N ILE A 60 32.01 -23.42 11.20
CA ILE A 60 30.64 -22.91 11.45
C ILE A 60 30.57 -21.37 11.55
N ASN A 61 31.59 -20.72 12.11
CA ASN A 61 31.65 -19.25 12.19
C ASN A 61 31.87 -18.62 10.82
N HIS A 62 32.67 -19.27 9.96
CA HIS A 62 32.88 -18.84 8.58
C HIS A 62 31.60 -19.00 7.75
N ARG A 63 30.85 -20.11 7.94
CA ARG A 63 29.54 -20.30 7.29
C ARG A 63 28.54 -19.21 7.69
N ARG A 64 28.43 -18.89 8.98
CA ARG A 64 27.54 -17.82 9.48
C ARG A 64 27.87 -16.47 8.82
N ARG A 65 29.15 -16.13 8.72
CA ARG A 65 29.61 -14.88 8.09
C ARG A 65 29.25 -14.83 6.60
N VAL A 66 29.49 -15.92 5.85
CA VAL A 66 29.14 -16.00 4.42
C VAL A 66 27.63 -15.92 4.19
N VAL A 67 26.82 -16.53 5.05
CA VAL A 67 25.34 -16.42 4.98
C VAL A 67 24.90 -14.98 5.25
N PHE A 68 25.46 -14.34 6.28
CA PHE A 68 25.11 -12.96 6.63
C PHE A 68 25.46 -11.97 5.53
N GLU A 69 26.68 -12.05 4.97
CA GLU A 69 27.12 -11.25 3.82
C GLU A 69 26.19 -11.42 2.62
N ARG A 70 25.81 -12.66 2.29
CA ARG A 70 24.92 -12.93 1.15
C ARG A 70 23.50 -12.42 1.38
N LEU A 71 22.97 -12.51 2.60
CA LEU A 71 21.67 -11.93 2.94
C LEU A 71 21.71 -10.40 2.89
N TYR A 72 22.79 -9.78 3.35
CA TYR A 72 23.00 -8.34 3.28
C TYR A 72 23.04 -7.85 1.82
N LEU A 73 23.82 -8.53 0.96
CA LEU A 73 23.90 -8.21 -0.46
C LEU A 73 22.56 -8.40 -1.17
N PHE A 74 21.82 -9.46 -0.84
CA PHE A 74 20.48 -9.70 -1.38
C PHE A 74 19.50 -8.59 -0.95
N ARG A 75 19.50 -8.18 0.32
CA ARG A 75 18.71 -7.02 0.79
C ARG A 75 19.10 -5.75 0.05
N LYS A 76 20.39 -5.47 -0.11
CA LYS A 76 20.89 -4.30 -0.85
C LYS A 76 20.41 -4.33 -2.31
N GLN A 77 20.41 -5.51 -2.95
CA GLN A 77 19.92 -5.68 -4.32
C GLN A 77 18.40 -5.47 -4.42
N LEU A 78 17.60 -5.99 -3.48
CA LEU A 78 16.16 -5.76 -3.41
C LEU A 78 15.83 -4.28 -3.19
N LEU A 79 16.55 -3.61 -2.29
CA LEU A 79 16.38 -2.17 -2.04
C LEU A 79 16.75 -1.34 -3.28
N LEU A 80 17.81 -1.72 -4.01
CA LEU A 80 18.19 -1.08 -5.26
C LEU A 80 17.16 -1.33 -6.38
N GLN A 81 16.62 -2.53 -6.49
CA GLN A 81 15.55 -2.85 -7.42
C GLN A 81 14.28 -2.07 -7.12
N ASN A 82 13.87 -1.98 -5.84
CA ASN A 82 12.75 -1.14 -5.41
C ASN A 82 13.02 0.34 -5.72
N ARG A 83 14.22 0.86 -5.43
CA ARG A 83 14.59 2.26 -5.73
C ARG A 83 14.59 2.55 -7.23
N ASN A 84 15.05 1.62 -8.05
CA ASN A 84 15.01 1.76 -9.51
C ASN A 84 13.59 1.64 -10.05
N SER A 85 12.75 0.79 -9.45
CA SER A 85 11.33 0.68 -9.77
C SER A 85 10.59 1.96 -9.42
N LEU A 86 10.85 2.53 -8.24
CA LEU A 86 10.32 3.84 -7.81
C LEU A 86 10.75 4.94 -8.77
N LYS A 87 12.05 5.08 -9.07
CA LYS A 87 12.54 6.06 -10.06
C LYS A 87 11.91 5.90 -11.45
N LYS A 88 11.71 4.66 -11.91
CA LYS A 88 11.05 4.39 -13.20
C LYS A 88 9.57 4.76 -13.15
N HIS A 89 8.93 4.57 -12.00
CA HIS A 89 7.55 4.97 -11.75
C HIS A 89 7.42 6.49 -11.69
N ASP A 90 8.28 7.19 -10.95
CA ASP A 90 8.33 8.65 -10.89
C ASP A 90 8.45 9.26 -12.30
N ILE A 91 9.31 8.69 -13.15
CA ILE A 91 9.46 9.11 -14.55
C ILE A 91 8.20 8.79 -15.38
N LEU A 92 7.52 7.67 -15.12
CA LEU A 92 6.30 7.30 -15.84
C LEU A 92 5.13 8.21 -15.43
N GLU A 93 4.97 8.47 -14.13
CA GLU A 93 3.97 9.39 -13.60
C GLU A 93 4.21 10.81 -14.05
N SER A 94 5.46 11.31 -14.01
CA SER A 94 5.79 12.64 -14.51
C SER A 94 5.48 12.77 -16.01
N ASN A 95 5.78 11.75 -16.80
CA ASN A 95 5.42 11.73 -18.22
C ASN A 95 3.92 11.60 -18.46
N LEU A 96 3.19 10.96 -17.54
CA LEU A 96 1.76 10.77 -17.64
C LEU A 96 1.01 12.05 -17.24
N SER A 97 1.41 12.71 -16.14
CA SER A 97 0.89 13.99 -15.68
C SER A 97 1.11 15.08 -16.74
N LEU A 98 2.30 15.15 -17.33
CA LEU A 98 2.63 16.06 -18.45
C LEU A 98 1.73 15.80 -19.68
N ARG A 99 1.37 14.54 -19.95
CA ARG A 99 0.49 14.19 -21.08
C ARG A 99 -1.01 14.29 -20.76
N THR A 100 -1.40 14.38 -19.50
CA THR A 100 -2.79 14.59 -19.07
C THR A 100 -3.10 16.05 -18.77
N ASN A 101 -2.08 16.92 -18.66
CA ASN A 101 -2.22 18.28 -18.15
C ASN A 101 -2.99 18.31 -16.82
N PHE A 102 -2.67 17.34 -15.96
CA PHE A 102 -3.29 17.15 -14.65
C PHE A 102 -2.19 17.26 -13.60
N ASP A 103 -2.34 18.22 -12.70
CA ASP A 103 -1.41 18.48 -11.61
C ASP A 103 -1.86 17.69 -10.37
N ILE A 104 -1.10 16.65 -10.06
CA ILE A 104 -1.38 15.75 -8.93
C ILE A 104 -1.25 16.50 -7.59
N GLU A 105 -0.29 17.41 -7.47
CA GLU A 105 -0.02 18.12 -6.22
C GLU A 105 -1.08 19.19 -5.96
N GLU A 106 -1.51 19.90 -7.01
CA GLU A 106 -2.67 20.79 -6.92
C GLU A 106 -3.95 20.02 -6.60
N PHE A 107 -4.18 18.85 -7.21
CA PHE A 107 -5.30 17.99 -6.88
C PHE A 107 -5.29 17.58 -5.39
N LYS A 108 -4.17 17.06 -4.87
CA LYS A 108 -4.04 16.65 -3.47
C LYS A 108 -4.34 17.81 -2.51
N ARG A 109 -3.77 18.99 -2.76
CA ARG A 109 -4.00 20.21 -1.96
C ARG A 109 -5.48 20.61 -1.94
N LYS A 110 -6.12 20.64 -3.12
CA LYS A 110 -7.55 20.97 -3.25
C LYS A 110 -8.44 19.94 -2.58
N PHE A 111 -8.10 18.66 -2.73
CA PHE A 111 -8.80 17.56 -2.09
C PHE A 111 -8.82 17.71 -0.57
N VAL A 112 -7.65 17.90 0.07
CA VAL A 112 -7.57 18.08 1.54
C VAL A 112 -8.28 19.36 1.99
N THR A 113 -8.13 20.46 1.24
CA THR A 113 -8.80 21.73 1.55
C THR A 113 -10.31 21.56 1.60
N LYS A 114 -10.91 20.96 0.56
CA LYS A 114 -12.36 20.73 0.48
C LYS A 114 -12.84 19.68 1.48
N HIS A 115 -12.03 18.66 1.76
CA HIS A 115 -12.31 17.69 2.83
C HIS A 115 -12.46 18.40 4.19
N ASN A 116 -11.56 19.34 4.48
CA ASN A 116 -11.63 20.13 5.70
C ASN A 116 -12.84 21.09 5.75
N LEU A 117 -13.29 21.63 4.61
CA LEU A 117 -14.54 22.39 4.55
C LEU A 117 -15.75 21.54 4.93
N ILE A 118 -15.81 20.29 4.45
CA ILE A 118 -16.87 19.33 4.83
C ILE A 118 -16.82 19.06 6.34
N ARG A 119 -15.63 18.83 6.90
CA ARG A 119 -15.44 18.60 8.34
C ARG A 119 -15.89 19.78 9.21
N ILE A 120 -15.60 21.01 8.78
CA ILE A 120 -16.06 22.22 9.47
C ILE A 120 -17.58 22.29 9.53
N ASN A 121 -18.28 21.93 8.45
CA ASN A 121 -19.75 21.90 8.42
C ASN A 121 -20.35 20.87 9.40
N HIS A 122 -19.59 19.83 9.74
CA HIS A 122 -19.92 18.82 10.74
C HIS A 122 -19.39 19.16 12.14
N HIS A 123 -18.86 20.38 12.35
CA HIS A 123 -18.31 20.84 13.62
C HIS A 123 -17.18 19.93 14.17
N VAL A 124 -16.44 19.25 13.29
CA VAL A 124 -15.26 18.46 13.65
C VAL A 124 -13.97 19.15 13.19
N PRO A 125 -12.84 19.01 13.92
CA PRO A 125 -11.60 19.72 13.60
C PRO A 125 -11.06 19.39 12.21
N SER A 126 -10.42 20.35 11.55
CA SER A 126 -9.71 20.10 10.28
C SER A 126 -8.54 19.13 10.47
N LEU A 127 -8.26 18.35 9.44
CA LEU A 127 -7.13 17.41 9.39
C LEU A 127 -5.86 18.11 8.91
N ILE A 128 -4.73 17.66 9.45
CA ILE A 128 -3.38 18.10 9.07
C ILE A 128 -2.81 17.10 8.06
N ILE A 129 -2.12 17.60 7.03
CA ILE A 129 -1.45 16.74 6.04
C ILE A 129 -0.27 16.05 6.71
N SER A 130 -0.24 14.71 6.64
CA SER A 130 0.89 13.90 7.08
C SER A 130 1.63 13.35 5.86
N ARG A 131 2.92 13.71 5.75
CA ARG A 131 3.79 13.23 4.67
C ARG A 131 3.95 11.71 4.68
N GLU A 132 4.00 11.09 5.86
CA GLU A 132 4.10 9.64 5.99
C GLU A 132 2.87 8.94 5.43
N LEU A 133 1.67 9.42 5.79
CA LEU A 133 0.41 8.91 5.26
C LEU A 133 0.30 9.13 3.75
N GLU A 134 0.79 10.27 3.25
CA GLU A 134 0.81 10.57 1.82
C GLU A 134 1.73 9.60 1.07
N GLU A 135 2.94 9.36 1.56
CA GLU A 135 3.89 8.41 0.96
C GLU A 135 3.34 6.96 0.98
N GLU A 136 2.59 6.59 2.02
CA GLU A 136 1.91 5.30 2.08
C GLU A 136 0.74 5.21 1.09
N ALA A 137 -0.13 6.23 1.08
CA ALA A 137 -1.26 6.31 0.17
C ALA A 137 -0.80 6.30 -1.29
N GLN A 138 0.26 7.06 -1.61
CA GLN A 138 0.84 7.15 -2.94
C GLN A 138 1.31 5.77 -3.42
N ARG A 139 2.17 5.09 -2.63
CA ARG A 139 2.64 3.74 -2.97
C ARG A 139 1.48 2.77 -3.23
N TYR A 140 0.39 2.87 -2.47
CA TYR A 140 -0.76 2.00 -2.68
C TYR A 140 -1.58 2.38 -3.93
N ALA A 141 -1.76 3.68 -4.19
CA ALA A 141 -2.48 4.16 -5.37
C ALA A 141 -1.76 3.74 -6.66
N GLU A 142 -0.44 3.83 -6.69
CA GLU A 142 0.41 3.34 -7.78
C GLU A 142 0.29 1.83 -7.97
N LYS A 143 0.30 1.07 -6.86
CA LYS A 143 0.08 -0.39 -6.89
C LYS A 143 -1.28 -0.75 -7.50
N LEU A 144 -2.35 -0.03 -7.13
CA LEU A 144 -3.67 -0.22 -7.71
C LEU A 144 -3.68 0.11 -9.21
N ALA A 145 -3.06 1.22 -9.60
CA ALA A 145 -2.95 1.65 -11.00
C ALA A 145 -2.15 0.66 -11.85
N PHE A 146 -1.09 0.08 -11.29
CA PHE A 146 -0.29 -0.96 -11.93
C PHE A 146 -1.07 -2.26 -12.11
N MET A 147 -1.80 -2.72 -11.09
CA MET A 147 -2.60 -3.95 -11.16
C MET A 147 -3.82 -3.80 -12.09
N ASN A 148 -4.41 -2.61 -12.16
CA ASN A 148 -5.51 -2.24 -13.05
C ASN A 148 -6.68 -3.25 -13.05
N ASN A 149 -7.07 -3.74 -11.88
CA ASN A 149 -8.07 -4.81 -11.71
C ASN A 149 -9.16 -4.47 -10.67
N GLY A 150 -9.37 -3.17 -10.44
CA GLY A 150 -10.40 -2.63 -9.54
C GLY A 150 -9.85 -2.11 -8.21
N LEU A 151 -10.76 -1.69 -7.32
CA LEU A 151 -10.43 -1.23 -5.98
C LEU A 151 -10.37 -2.40 -5.01
N ARG A 152 -9.35 -2.41 -4.15
CA ARG A 152 -9.21 -3.36 -3.04
C ARG A 152 -8.57 -2.62 -1.88
N HIS A 153 -9.12 -2.78 -0.67
CA HIS A 153 -8.54 -2.21 0.52
C HIS A 153 -7.15 -2.78 0.80
N ASP A 154 -6.22 -1.94 1.25
CA ASP A 154 -4.88 -2.39 1.62
C ASP A 154 -4.95 -3.25 2.88
N LYS A 155 -4.37 -4.45 2.82
CA LYS A 155 -4.30 -5.35 3.98
C LYS A 155 -3.18 -4.96 4.95
N ASN A 156 -2.28 -4.08 4.51
CA ASN A 156 -1.07 -3.69 5.21
C ASN A 156 -1.11 -2.20 5.59
N ASN A 157 -2.29 -1.60 5.77
CA ASN A 157 -2.44 -0.19 6.15
C ASN A 157 -2.23 0.09 7.65
N TYR A 158 -1.68 -0.87 8.41
CA TYR A 158 -1.22 -0.76 9.81
C TYR A 158 -2.01 0.23 10.70
N ASN A 159 -3.32 0.02 10.87
CA ASN A 159 -4.23 0.85 11.70
C ASN A 159 -4.46 2.28 11.18
N HIS A 160 -4.31 2.52 9.88
CA HIS A 160 -4.78 3.75 9.26
C HIS A 160 -6.15 3.55 8.61
N GLY A 161 -7.03 4.54 8.72
CA GLY A 161 -8.28 4.57 7.97
C GLY A 161 -8.02 4.65 6.47
N GLU A 162 -8.98 4.22 5.64
CA GLU A 162 -8.82 4.23 4.18
C GLU A 162 -10.12 4.57 3.44
N ASN A 163 -10.06 5.55 2.55
CA ASN A 163 -11.06 5.73 1.49
C ASN A 163 -10.41 5.52 0.12
N LEU A 164 -11.13 4.84 -0.77
CA LEU A 164 -10.64 4.51 -2.11
C LEU A 164 -11.58 5.05 -3.18
N TYR A 165 -11.00 5.62 -4.24
CA TYR A 165 -11.74 6.03 -5.42
C TYR A 165 -11.06 5.51 -6.69
N TYR A 166 -11.89 5.15 -7.66
CA TYR A 166 -11.47 4.82 -9.01
C TYR A 166 -12.36 5.52 -10.02
N GLY A 167 -11.74 6.11 -11.04
CA GLY A 167 -12.42 6.71 -12.16
C GLY A 167 -11.70 6.42 -13.47
N SER A 168 -12.41 6.49 -14.59
CA SER A 168 -11.78 6.37 -15.91
C SER A 168 -12.41 7.33 -16.90
N PHE A 169 -11.56 8.05 -17.61
CA PHE A 169 -11.93 9.22 -18.39
C PHE A 169 -11.23 9.21 -19.75
N LEU A 170 -11.91 9.71 -20.79
CA LEU A 170 -11.26 10.03 -22.06
C LEU A 170 -10.38 11.27 -21.91
N LYS A 171 -10.90 12.26 -21.18
CA LYS A 171 -10.19 13.46 -20.75
C LYS A 171 -10.44 13.64 -19.25
N LEU A 172 -9.37 13.70 -18.46
CA LEU A 172 -9.51 13.95 -17.02
C LEU A 172 -10.14 15.34 -16.80
N PRO A 173 -11.09 15.47 -15.86
CA PRO A 173 -11.47 16.78 -15.34
C PRO A 173 -10.26 17.47 -14.72
N ASN A 174 -10.33 18.79 -14.57
CA ASN A 174 -9.32 19.52 -13.80
C ASN A 174 -9.38 19.12 -12.31
N GLU A 175 -8.37 19.54 -11.58
CA GLU A 175 -8.09 19.23 -10.18
C GLU A 175 -9.27 19.61 -9.28
N GLU A 176 -9.86 20.79 -9.52
CA GLU A 176 -11.02 21.31 -8.80
C GLU A 176 -12.23 20.38 -8.94
N VAL A 177 -12.68 20.18 -10.18
CA VAL A 177 -13.88 19.42 -10.51
C VAL A 177 -13.73 17.96 -10.08
N LEU A 178 -12.54 17.38 -10.26
CA LEU A 178 -12.31 15.99 -9.86
C LEU A 178 -12.32 15.85 -8.33
N SER A 179 -11.69 16.75 -7.60
CA SER A 179 -11.67 16.72 -6.12
C SER A 179 -13.08 16.84 -5.54
N GLU A 180 -13.88 17.79 -6.03
CA GLU A 180 -15.29 17.96 -5.65
C GLU A 180 -16.12 16.72 -5.97
N SER A 181 -15.94 16.14 -7.16
CA SER A 181 -16.69 14.97 -7.58
C SER A 181 -16.41 13.76 -6.68
N ILE A 182 -15.16 13.54 -6.29
CA ILE A 182 -14.78 12.41 -5.43
C ILE A 182 -15.31 12.62 -4.00
N LEU A 183 -15.05 13.79 -3.42
CA LEU A 183 -15.53 14.12 -2.08
C LEU A 183 -17.06 14.10 -2.00
N GLY A 184 -17.74 14.62 -3.03
CA GLY A 184 -19.20 14.57 -3.15
C GLY A 184 -19.73 13.14 -3.20
N LYS A 185 -19.04 12.22 -3.88
CA LYS A 185 -19.42 10.80 -3.90
C LYS A 185 -19.30 10.17 -2.52
N PHE A 186 -18.16 10.33 -1.86
CA PHE A 186 -17.95 9.84 -0.49
C PHE A 186 -18.97 10.44 0.47
N TYR A 187 -19.18 11.76 0.42
CA TYR A 187 -20.11 12.48 1.28
C TYR A 187 -21.57 12.07 1.04
N SER A 188 -21.96 11.80 -0.21
CA SER A 188 -23.34 11.43 -0.56
C SER A 188 -23.82 10.15 0.13
N GLU A 189 -22.92 9.36 0.71
CA GLU A 189 -23.27 8.20 1.52
C GLU A 189 -23.97 8.55 2.84
N ILE A 190 -23.93 9.83 3.26
CA ILE A 190 -24.71 10.34 4.41
C ILE A 190 -26.20 9.95 4.34
N LYS A 191 -26.76 9.84 3.12
CA LYS A 191 -28.15 9.40 2.90
C LYS A 191 -28.44 7.96 3.36
N TYR A 192 -27.40 7.16 3.59
CA TYR A 192 -27.50 5.79 4.10
C TYR A 192 -27.13 5.68 5.58
N TYR A 193 -26.70 6.79 6.21
CA TYR A 193 -26.35 6.83 7.63
C TYR A 193 -27.54 7.29 8.48
N ASN A 194 -27.77 6.62 9.61
CA ASN A 194 -28.83 6.97 10.55
C ASN A 194 -28.20 7.32 11.91
N TYR A 195 -28.23 8.59 12.29
CA TYR A 195 -27.67 9.07 13.56
C TYR A 195 -28.36 8.48 14.80
N ASN A 196 -29.60 8.00 14.66
CA ASN A 196 -30.39 7.46 15.77
C ASN A 196 -30.22 5.94 15.95
N SER A 197 -29.54 5.26 15.02
CA SER A 197 -29.41 3.80 15.07
C SER A 197 -28.11 3.34 14.46
N PHE A 198 -27.29 2.67 15.27
CA PHE A 198 -26.07 2.03 14.80
C PHE A 198 -26.37 0.66 14.18
N ASN A 199 -26.04 0.49 12.89
CA ASN A 199 -26.14 -0.80 12.21
C ASN A 199 -24.83 -1.13 11.48
N PRO A 200 -23.95 -1.96 12.08
CA PRO A 200 -22.64 -2.27 11.50
C PRO A 200 -22.72 -3.09 10.21
N GLN A 201 -23.81 -3.82 9.95
CA GLN A 201 -23.96 -4.63 8.73
C GLN A 201 -24.04 -3.75 7.46
N ASN A 202 -24.56 -2.54 7.61
CA ASN A 202 -24.68 -1.56 6.52
C ASN A 202 -23.46 -0.66 6.38
N HIS A 203 -22.40 -0.87 7.16
CA HIS A 203 -21.22 0.01 7.16
C HIS A 203 -20.62 0.24 5.77
N HIS A 204 -20.60 -0.79 4.93
CA HIS A 204 -20.13 -0.70 3.54
C HIS A 204 -20.87 0.34 2.68
N ARG A 205 -22.02 0.86 3.13
CA ARG A 205 -22.82 1.89 2.42
C ARG A 205 -22.52 3.31 2.87
N TYR A 206 -21.90 3.50 4.03
CA TYR A 206 -21.63 4.81 4.64
C TYR A 206 -20.21 4.96 5.19
N GLY A 207 -19.35 3.98 4.96
CA GLY A 207 -17.99 3.94 5.50
C GLY A 207 -17.11 5.07 4.99
N HIS A 208 -17.26 5.49 3.72
CA HIS A 208 -16.46 6.61 3.22
C HIS A 208 -16.89 7.90 3.90
N PHE A 209 -18.19 8.18 3.96
CA PHE A 209 -18.73 9.36 4.64
C PHE A 209 -18.28 9.44 6.10
N THR A 210 -18.49 8.37 6.86
CA THR A 210 -18.19 8.35 8.30
C THR A 210 -16.70 8.51 8.59
N GLN A 211 -15.82 7.96 7.76
CA GLN A 211 -14.38 8.21 7.86
C GLN A 211 -14.01 9.67 7.58
N MET A 212 -14.67 10.33 6.62
CA MET A 212 -14.36 11.73 6.28
C MET A 212 -14.54 12.66 7.48
N ILE A 213 -15.63 12.49 8.21
CA ILE A 213 -16.03 13.34 9.33
C ILE A 213 -15.67 12.77 10.70
N TRP A 214 -14.87 11.70 10.75
CA TRP A 214 -14.49 11.07 12.01
C TRP A 214 -13.75 12.06 12.91
N LYS A 215 -14.38 12.44 14.04
CA LYS A 215 -13.89 13.51 14.91
C LYS A 215 -12.48 13.29 15.43
N SER A 216 -12.17 12.07 15.88
CA SER A 216 -10.87 11.76 16.50
C SER A 216 -9.73 11.58 15.49
N THR A 217 -10.02 11.47 14.19
CA THR A 217 -8.99 11.48 13.15
C THR A 217 -8.40 12.89 13.07
N THR A 218 -7.07 13.00 13.05
CA THR A 218 -6.34 14.27 13.09
C THR A 218 -5.46 14.50 11.87
N GLU A 219 -5.07 13.43 11.18
CA GLU A 219 -4.14 13.48 10.05
C GLU A 219 -4.71 12.83 8.80
N ILE A 220 -4.28 13.32 7.64
CA ILE A 220 -4.68 12.84 6.32
C ILE A 220 -3.49 12.75 5.37
N GLY A 221 -3.47 11.73 4.51
CA GLY A 221 -2.56 11.63 3.36
C GLY A 221 -3.31 11.19 2.10
N VAL A 222 -2.97 11.74 0.94
CA VAL A 222 -3.67 11.47 -0.33
C VAL A 222 -2.68 10.99 -1.37
N GLY A 223 -2.88 9.78 -1.87
CA GLY A 223 -2.12 9.19 -2.97
C GLY A 223 -2.91 9.14 -4.26
N VAL A 224 -2.24 9.35 -5.39
CA VAL A 224 -2.85 9.32 -6.73
C VAL A 224 -2.03 8.43 -7.64
N GLY A 225 -2.65 7.37 -8.18
CA GLY A 225 -2.07 6.51 -9.20
C GLY A 225 -2.77 6.69 -10.53
N LEU A 226 -2.01 6.94 -11.59
CA LEU A 226 -2.55 7.09 -12.94
C LEU A 226 -2.13 5.92 -13.84
N THR A 227 -3.05 5.48 -14.69
CA THR A 227 -2.74 4.52 -15.75
C THR A 227 -3.45 4.90 -17.05
N ARG A 228 -2.83 4.61 -18.19
CA ARG A 228 -3.43 4.84 -19.51
C ARG A 228 -3.51 3.56 -20.30
N LYS A 229 -4.66 3.34 -20.92
CA LYS A 229 -4.89 2.19 -21.79
C LYS A 229 -5.41 2.65 -23.13
N SER A 230 -4.85 2.10 -24.20
CA SER A 230 -5.42 2.23 -25.54
C SER A 230 -6.75 1.47 -25.59
N ILE A 231 -7.78 2.15 -26.07
CA ILE A 231 -9.11 1.58 -26.29
C ILE A 231 -9.39 1.50 -27.79
N ARG A 232 -10.49 0.82 -28.16
CA ARG A 232 -10.90 0.69 -29.56
C ARG A 232 -10.96 2.07 -30.24
N ARG A 233 -10.59 2.11 -31.52
CA ARG A 233 -10.48 3.35 -32.35
C ARG A 233 -9.27 4.25 -32.03
N GLY A 234 -8.24 3.73 -31.37
CA GLY A 234 -6.99 4.45 -31.14
C GLY A 234 -7.07 5.56 -30.07
N LEU A 235 -8.20 5.65 -29.37
CA LEU A 235 -8.37 6.58 -28.25
C LEU A 235 -7.60 6.08 -27.02
N LEU A 236 -7.15 7.01 -26.18
CA LEU A 236 -6.55 6.71 -24.90
C LEU A 236 -7.56 6.96 -23.79
N LYS A 237 -7.70 5.99 -22.89
CA LYS A 237 -8.46 6.14 -21.64
C LYS A 237 -7.47 6.29 -20.49
N THR A 238 -7.65 7.34 -19.69
CA THR A 238 -6.89 7.56 -18.46
C THR A 238 -7.72 7.10 -17.28
N SER A 239 -7.18 6.20 -16.48
CA SER A 239 -7.75 5.75 -15.23
C SER A 239 -6.97 6.36 -14.07
N ILE A 240 -7.69 6.81 -13.05
CA ILE A 240 -7.15 7.39 -11.83
C ILE A 240 -7.61 6.58 -10.64
N TYR A 241 -6.67 6.29 -9.75
CA TYR A 241 -6.86 5.65 -8.46
C TYR A 241 -6.49 6.67 -7.40
N VAL A 242 -7.40 6.98 -6.48
CA VAL A 242 -7.12 7.86 -5.35
C VAL A 242 -7.25 7.05 -4.08
N VAL A 243 -6.22 7.09 -3.25
CA VAL A 243 -6.16 6.46 -1.94
C VAL A 243 -6.06 7.57 -0.92
N VAL A 244 -6.92 7.54 0.10
CA VAL A 244 -6.86 8.50 1.21
C VAL A 244 -6.60 7.70 2.48
N ARG A 245 -5.57 8.11 3.22
CA ARG A 245 -5.16 7.54 4.52
C ARG A 245 -5.54 8.50 5.64
N TYR A 246 -5.94 7.94 6.77
CA TYR A 246 -6.40 8.69 7.94
C TYR A 246 -5.73 8.15 9.22
N ASN A 247 -5.28 9.04 10.10
CA ASN A 247 -4.71 8.67 11.40
C ASN A 247 -5.21 9.61 12.52
N PRO A 248 -5.63 9.07 13.68
CA PRO A 248 -6.04 7.68 13.91
C PRO A 248 -7.13 7.21 12.95
N GLU A 249 -7.28 5.89 12.81
CA GLU A 249 -8.32 5.30 11.99
C GLU A 249 -9.72 5.68 12.46
N GLY A 250 -10.62 5.90 11.50
CA GLY A 250 -12.03 6.00 11.77
C GLY A 250 -12.72 4.63 11.70
N ASN A 251 -14.04 4.65 11.71
CA ASN A 251 -14.87 3.48 11.45
C ASN A 251 -14.60 2.29 12.39
N ILE A 252 -14.18 2.57 13.62
CA ILE A 252 -14.15 1.56 14.69
C ILE A 252 -15.59 1.12 14.94
N LEU A 253 -15.93 -0.12 14.59
CA LEU A 253 -17.30 -0.65 14.56
C LEU A 253 -17.88 -0.88 15.95
N SER A 254 -18.12 0.21 16.66
CA SER A 254 -18.72 0.29 17.99
C SER A 254 -19.74 1.43 18.02
N GLU A 255 -20.91 1.19 18.61
CA GLU A 255 -21.96 2.21 18.71
C GLU A 255 -21.47 3.46 19.46
N ASP A 256 -20.72 3.27 20.55
CA ASP A 256 -20.18 4.39 21.34
C ASP A 256 -19.16 5.21 20.55
N GLU A 257 -18.34 4.55 19.74
CA GLU A 257 -17.36 5.25 18.89
C GLU A 257 -18.06 6.06 17.80
N PHE A 258 -19.09 5.50 17.16
CA PHE A 258 -19.86 6.23 16.16
C PHE A 258 -20.58 7.44 16.75
N LYS A 259 -21.20 7.30 17.94
CA LYS A 259 -21.86 8.43 18.65
C LYS A 259 -20.90 9.55 19.00
N LYS A 260 -19.65 9.24 19.35
CA LYS A 260 -18.62 10.25 19.69
C LYS A 260 -18.02 10.93 18.47
N ASN A 261 -17.92 10.21 17.34
CA ASN A 261 -17.09 10.62 16.21
C ASN A 261 -17.84 11.07 14.97
N VAL A 262 -19.11 10.68 14.78
CA VAL A 262 -19.89 11.00 13.58
C VAL A 262 -20.98 12.00 13.98
N LEU A 263 -20.68 13.29 13.84
CA LEU A 263 -21.52 14.43 14.25
C LEU A 263 -22.13 15.13 13.05
#